data_AF-A0A0F9M1Y1-F1
#
_entry.id   AF-A0A0F9M1Y1-F1
#
_cell.length_a   1.000
_cell.length_b   1.000
_cell.length_c   1.000
_cell.angle_alpha   90.00
_cell.angle_beta   90.00
_cell.angle_gamma   90.00
#
_symmetry.space_group_name_H-M   'P 1'
#
loop_
_entity.id
_entity.type
_entity.pdbx_description
1 polymer ?
#
loop_
_entity_poly.entity_id
_entity_poly.type
_entity_poly.pdbx_seq_one_letter_code
_entity_poly.pdbx_strand_id
1 'polypeptide(L)'
;MKEEKVDLEYFQEELERRVKVRVVSSKGHDEWDEIPEIALSRIQHEVETSKKWVYIDGVQQNANNLTVDKLLEAEYIILTNALVGG
;
A
#
# COMPACT_ATOMS: atom_id res chain seq x y z
N MET A 1 -20.66 -13.39 31.38
CA MET A 1 -20.39 -12.84 30.04
C MET A 1 -19.14 -11.99 30.20
N LYS A 2 -18.02 -12.35 29.56
CA LYS A 2 -16.80 -11.54 29.62
C LYS A 2 -16.99 -10.42 28.61
N GLU A 3 -17.04 -9.18 29.08
CA GLU A 3 -17.00 -8.01 28.23
C GLU A 3 -15.62 -7.96 27.58
N GLU A 4 -15.60 -8.15 26.27
CA GLU A 4 -14.43 -7.94 25.43
C GLU A 4 -14.27 -6.43 25.28
N LYS A 5 -13.50 -5.82 26.19
CA LYS A 5 -13.09 -4.43 26.07
C LYS A 5 -12.19 -4.33 24.85
N VAL A 6 -12.73 -3.84 23.75
CA VAL A 6 -11.93 -3.40 22.61
C VAL A 6 -11.10 -2.22 23.10
N ASP A 7 -9.79 -2.43 23.26
CA ASP A 7 -8.86 -1.37 23.65
C ASP A 7 -8.79 -0.34 22.53
N LEU A 8 -9.35 0.85 22.78
CA LEU A 8 -9.32 1.98 21.85
C LEU A 8 -7.88 2.44 21.55
N GLU A 9 -6.95 2.18 22.46
CA GLU A 9 -5.53 2.47 22.31
C GLU A 9 -4.88 1.57 21.25
N TYR A 10 -5.26 0.29 21.17
CA TYR A 10 -4.79 -0.63 20.12
C TYR A 10 -5.24 -0.16 18.73
N PHE A 11 -6.48 0.31 18.62
CA PHE A 11 -6.99 0.89 17.38
C PHE A 11 -6.29 2.19 16.99
N GLN A 12 -5.86 3.01 17.97
CA GLN A 12 -5.10 4.22 17.70
C GLN A 12 -3.68 3.92 17.20
N GLU A 13 -2.96 2.97 17.79
CA GLU A 13 -1.62 2.60 17.33
C GLU A 13 -1.62 2.01 15.91
N GLU A 14 -2.63 1.20 15.56
CA GLU A 14 -2.82 0.67 14.20
C GLU A 14 -3.18 1.78 13.19
N LEU A 15 -3.97 2.78 13.60
CA LEU A 15 -4.27 3.95 12.77
C LEU A 15 -3.08 4.91 12.61
N GLU A 16 -2.17 4.94 13.58
CA GLU A 16 -0.93 5.73 13.52
C GLU A 16 0.13 5.10 12.63
N ARG A 17 0.07 3.79 12.38
CA ARG A 17 0.96 3.10 11.43
C ARG A 17 0.60 3.51 10.01
N ARG A 18 1.31 4.51 9.52
CA ARG A 18 1.20 4.97 8.14
C ARG A 18 2.13 4.21 7.23
N VAL A 19 1.65 3.93 6.02
CA VAL A 19 2.40 3.24 4.98
C VAL A 19 2.87 4.27 3.96
N LYS A 20 4.16 4.22 3.66
CA LYS A 20 4.77 5.09 2.66
C LYS A 20 4.83 4.37 1.32
N VAL A 21 4.25 4.98 0.29
CA VAL A 21 4.24 4.44 -1.07
C VAL A 21 4.90 5.41 -2.01
N ARG A 22 5.86 4.91 -2.80
CA ARG A 22 6.56 5.68 -3.83
C ARG A 22 5.99 5.36 -5.19
N VAL A 23 5.60 6.37 -5.95
CA VAL A 23 5.16 6.24 -7.34
C VAL A 23 6.29 6.71 -8.26
N VAL A 24 6.89 5.80 -9.01
CA VAL A 24 7.97 6.07 -9.94
C VAL A 24 7.43 6.14 -11.36
N SER A 25 7.79 7.19 -12.08
CA SER A 25 7.45 7.38 -13.49
C SER A 25 8.66 7.88 -14.28
N SER A 26 8.54 7.92 -15.61
CA SER A 26 9.56 8.51 -16.48
C SER A 26 9.74 10.02 -16.29
N LYS A 27 8.77 10.70 -15.65
CA LYS A 27 8.80 12.15 -15.40
C LYS A 27 9.34 12.51 -14.02
N GLY A 28 9.61 11.52 -13.16
CA GLY A 28 10.01 11.72 -11.77
C GLY A 28 9.36 10.73 -10.83
N HIS A 29 9.50 10.99 -9.53
CA HIS A 29 8.85 10.20 -8.47
C HIS A 29 7.94 11.09 -7.62
N ASP A 30 6.81 10.53 -7.22
CA ASP A 30 5.92 11.08 -6.20
C ASP A 30 5.92 10.13 -5.00
N GLU A 31 5.60 10.64 -3.82
CA GLU A 31 5.47 9.85 -2.59
C GLU A 31 4.20 10.25 -1.85
N TRP A 32 3.53 9.28 -1.26
CA TRP A 32 2.38 9.51 -0.39
C TRP A 32 2.47 8.62 0.85
N ASP A 33 1.84 9.10 1.91
CA ASP A 33 1.88 8.53 3.24
C ASP A 33 0.44 8.50 3.77
N GLU A 34 -0.11 7.30 3.88
CA GLU A 34 -1.54 7.07 4.16
C GLU A 34 -1.73 5.91 5.14
N ILE A 35 -2.93 5.85 5.72
CA ILE A 35 -3.37 4.72 6.54
C ILE A 35 -3.45 3.47 5.63
N PRO A 36 -3.01 2.28 6.09
CA PRO A 36 -2.89 1.07 5.29
C PRO A 36 -4.13 0.69 4.48
N GLU A 37 -5.33 0.84 5.04
CA GLU A 37 -6.60 0.53 4.34
C GLU A 37 -6.84 1.46 3.14
N ILE A 38 -6.57 2.75 3.34
CA ILE A 38 -6.67 3.77 2.29
C ILE A 38 -5.57 3.52 1.25
N ALA A 39 -4.36 3.22 1.71
CA ALA A 39 -3.23 2.93 0.85
C ALA A 39 -3.47 1.72 -0.04
N LEU A 40 -4.01 0.63 0.50
CA LEU A 40 -4.36 -0.56 -0.26
C LEU A 40 -5.39 -0.23 -1.36
N SER A 41 -6.46 0.49 -0.98
CA SER A 41 -7.50 0.91 -1.92
C SER A 41 -6.92 1.78 -3.05
N ARG A 42 -6.03 2.72 -2.70
CA ARG A 42 -5.37 3.60 -3.66
C ARG A 42 -4.40 2.84 -4.57
N ILE A 43 -3.62 1.90 -4.04
CA ILE A 43 -2.74 1.02 -4.81
C ILE A 43 -3.54 0.23 -5.85
N GLN A 44 -4.63 -0.40 -5.43
CA GLN A 44 -5.50 -1.17 -6.31
C GLN A 44 -6.07 -0.28 -7.42
N HIS A 45 -6.56 0.91 -7.06
CA HIS A 45 -7.06 1.88 -8.02
C HIS A 45 -6.00 2.29 -9.06
N GLU A 46 -4.78 2.61 -8.62
CA GLU A 46 -3.67 3.01 -9.50
C GLU A 46 -3.22 1.87 -10.44
N VAL A 47 -3.25 0.63 -9.96
CA VAL A 47 -2.93 -0.55 -10.77
C VAL A 47 -4.02 -0.80 -11.83
N GLU A 48 -5.29 -0.65 -11.48
CA GLU A 48 -6.42 -0.88 -12.38
C GLU A 48 -6.56 0.22 -13.45
N THR A 49 -6.50 1.48 -13.03
CA THR A 49 -6.77 2.66 -13.87
C THR A 49 -5.54 3.12 -14.64
N SER A 50 -4.43 3.35 -13.94
CA SER A 50 -3.17 3.85 -14.51
C SER A 50 -2.28 2.75 -15.08
N LYS A 51 -2.71 1.48 -15.00
CA LYS A 51 -1.95 0.28 -15.43
C LYS A 51 -0.55 0.24 -14.83
N LYS A 52 -0.43 0.65 -13.57
CA LYS A 52 0.82 0.57 -12.82
C LYS A 52 1.08 -0.85 -12.33
N TRP A 53 2.33 -1.17 -12.06
CA TRP A 53 2.76 -2.36 -11.35
C TRP A 53 3.12 -1.98 -9.93
N VAL A 54 2.76 -2.85 -8.99
CA VAL A 54 3.12 -2.72 -7.58
C VAL A 54 4.25 -3.68 -7.23
N TYR A 55 5.26 -3.18 -6.55
CA TYR A 55 6.38 -3.92 -6.00
C TYR A 55 6.40 -3.72 -4.49
N ILE A 56 6.49 -4.83 -3.77
CA ILE A 56 6.70 -4.86 -2.32
C ILE A 56 8.05 -5.52 -2.08
N ASP A 57 8.96 -4.79 -1.43
CA ASP A 57 10.33 -5.21 -1.13
C ASP A 57 11.08 -5.74 -2.37
N GLY A 58 10.86 -5.05 -3.50
CA GLY A 58 11.47 -5.39 -4.79
C GLY A 58 10.80 -6.54 -5.54
N VAL A 59 9.76 -7.17 -4.98
CA VAL A 59 9.01 -8.26 -5.64
C VAL A 59 7.70 -7.73 -6.19
N GLN A 60 7.46 -7.96 -7.49
CA GLN A 60 6.18 -7.60 -8.11
C GLN A 60 5.05 -8.40 -7.46
N GLN A 61 4.02 -7.70 -6.99
CA GLN A 61 2.83 -8.30 -6.40
C GLN A 61 1.62 -8.08 -7.30
N ASN A 62 0.64 -8.97 -7.19
CA ASN A 62 -0.68 -8.73 -7.75
C ASN A 62 -1.49 -7.88 -6.76
N ALA A 63 -1.92 -6.69 -7.18
CA ALA A 63 -2.69 -5.78 -6.33
C ALA A 63 -3.99 -6.39 -5.81
N ASN A 64 -4.60 -7.31 -6.56
CA ASN A 64 -5.84 -8.00 -6.15
C ASN A 64 -5.62 -9.01 -5.01
N ASN A 65 -4.37 -9.43 -4.80
CA ASN A 65 -3.98 -10.37 -3.74
C ASN A 65 -3.28 -9.67 -2.57
N LEU A 66 -3.17 -8.33 -2.59
CA LEU A 66 -2.58 -7.57 -1.49
C LEU A 66 -3.57 -7.46 -0.32
N THR A 67 -3.04 -7.60 0.88
CA THR A 67 -3.75 -7.39 2.15
C THR A 67 -3.08 -6.28 2.93
N VAL A 68 -3.81 -5.64 3.84
CA VAL A 68 -3.29 -4.59 4.73
C VAL A 68 -2.06 -5.06 5.51
N ASP A 69 -2.09 -6.28 6.06
CA ASP A 69 -0.95 -6.86 6.79
C ASP A 69 0.32 -6.85 5.95
N LYS A 70 0.21 -7.17 4.66
CA LYS A 70 1.34 -7.19 3.75
C LYS A 70 1.89 -5.79 3.44
N LEU A 71 1.06 -4.75 3.54
CA LEU A 71 1.52 -3.36 3.43
C LEU A 71 2.21 -2.91 4.71
N LEU A 72 1.75 -3.38 5.88
CA LEU A 72 2.33 -3.05 7.18
C LEU A 72 3.68 -3.75 7.42
N GLU A 73 3.84 -4.97 6.90
CA GLU A 73 5.11 -5.72 6.96
C GLU A 73 6.16 -5.23 5.95
N ALA A 74 5.74 -4.48 4.93
CA ALA A 74 6.61 -4.02 3.85
C ALA A 74 7.57 -2.92 4.32
N GLU A 75 8.85 -3.05 3.97
CA GLU A 75 9.82 -1.96 4.15
C GLU A 75 9.73 -0.95 2.99
N TYR A 76 9.50 -1.46 1.77
CA TYR A 76 9.40 -0.66 0.56
C TYR A 76 8.20 -1.02 -0.30
N ILE A 77 7.35 -0.02 -0.57
CA ILE A 77 6.24 -0.15 -1.52
C ILE A 77 6.45 0.82 -2.69
N ILE A 78 6.53 0.27 -3.89
CA ILE A 78 6.80 1.02 -5.11
C ILE A 78 5.71 0.73 -6.15
N LEU A 79 5.08 1.78 -6.65
CA LEU A 79 4.25 1.75 -7.84
C LEU A 79 5.05 2.28 -9.03
N THR A 80 5.06 1.57 -10.14
CA THR A 80 5.73 2.03 -11.36
C THR A 80 4.84 1.82 -12.57
N ASN A 81 5.07 2.57 -13.65
CA ASN A 81 4.34 2.31 -14.90
C ASN A 81 4.68 0.90 -15.40
N ALA A 82 3.69 0.17 -15.91
CA ALA A 82 4.00 -1.03 -16.68
C ALA A 82 4.97 -0.63 -17.80
N LEU A 83 6.14 -1.29 -17.85
CA LEU A 83 7.07 -1.10 -18.95
C LEU A 83 6.32 -1.56 -20.22
N VAL A 84 5.88 -0.59 -21.02
CA VAL A 84 5.38 -0.86 -22.36
C VAL A 84 6.60 -1.38 -23.11
N GLY A 85 6.71 -2.70 -23.23
CA GLY A 85 7.69 -3.32 -24.11
C GLY A 85 7.48 -2.73 -25.50
N GLY A 86 8.50 -2.05 -26.01
CA GLY A 86 8.56 -1.66 -27.42
C GLY A 86 8.65 -2.88 -28.32
#